data_AF-A0A933ZFC3-F1
#
_entry.id   AF-A0A933ZFC3-F1
#
_cell.length_a   1.000
_cell.length_b   1.000
_cell.length_c   1.000
_cell.angle_alpha   90.00
_cell.angle_beta   90.00
_cell.angle_gamma   90.00
#
_symmetry.space_group_name_H-M   'P 1'
#
loop_
_entity.id
_entity.type
_entity.pdbx_description
1 polymer ?
#
loop_
_entity_poly.entity_id
_entity_poly.type
_entity_poly.pdbx_seq_one_letter_code
_entity_poly.pdbx_strand_id
1 'polypeptide(L)'
;MKMLTKRAGGIYLARLGDYDHPKVSPVGMKVIQTLSDAQRQAICSAGAELREEGYSYDLPGLVRELAHLCLGISIPAEPHMLFCSAFCQEAYRRALGEAGDFAPRHAVTDVTPDDIWYSARGVRLLPRGLTVRMEGGAS
;
A
#
# COMPACT_ATOMS: atom_id res chain seq x y z
N MET A 1 10.46 2.00 31.85
CA MET A 1 10.01 2.88 30.76
C MET A 1 8.72 2.31 30.16
N LYS A 2 7.56 2.85 30.51
CA LYS A 2 6.29 2.60 29.79
C LYS A 2 6.22 3.61 28.65
N MET A 3 6.79 3.27 27.50
CA MET A 3 6.67 4.13 26.31
C MET A 3 5.40 3.74 25.54
N LEU A 4 4.47 4.69 25.47
CA LEU A 4 3.55 4.95 24.36
C LEU A 4 2.72 3.76 23.81
N THR A 5 1.73 3.29 24.58
CA THR A 5 0.66 2.39 24.06
C THR A 5 -0.55 3.15 23.49
N LYS A 6 -0.38 4.38 22.97
CA LYS A 6 -1.38 4.94 22.07
C LYS A 6 -1.18 4.25 20.73
N ARG A 7 -2.12 3.38 20.31
CA ARG A 7 -2.16 2.82 18.95
C ARG A 7 -1.87 3.94 17.96
N ALA A 8 -0.70 3.91 17.35
CA ALA A 8 -0.28 4.94 16.40
C ALA A 8 -1.04 4.69 15.11
N GLY A 9 -1.93 5.62 14.74
CA GLY A 9 -2.66 5.63 13.45
C GLY A 9 -3.66 4.49 13.27
N GLY A 10 -4.93 4.82 13.03
CA GLY A 10 -5.92 3.85 12.56
C GLY A 10 -6.18 4.01 11.07
N ILE A 11 -6.79 3.01 10.44
CA ILE A 11 -7.37 3.18 9.10
C ILE A 11 -8.56 4.14 9.24
N TYR A 12 -8.61 5.20 8.43
CA TYR A 12 -9.69 6.18 8.45
C TYR A 12 -10.18 6.49 7.03
N LEU A 13 -11.44 6.94 6.94
CA LEU A 13 -12.00 7.42 5.68
C LEU A 13 -11.53 8.86 5.47
N ALA A 14 -10.72 9.08 4.43
CA ALA A 14 -10.35 10.41 3.98
C ALA A 14 -11.33 10.93 2.92
N ARG A 15 -11.48 12.25 2.83
CA ARG A 15 -12.21 12.96 1.78
C ARG A 15 -11.25 13.46 0.71
N LEU A 16 -11.78 13.72 -0.48
CA LEU A 16 -11.03 14.44 -1.50
C LEU A 16 -10.60 15.80 -0.94
N GLY A 17 -9.31 16.13 -1.04
CA GLY A 17 -8.73 17.34 -0.44
C GLY A 17 -7.98 17.10 0.87
N ASP A 18 -8.23 16.00 1.60
CA ASP A 18 -7.55 15.75 2.88
C ASP A 18 -6.04 15.55 2.72
N TYR A 19 -5.61 15.13 1.51
CA TYR A 19 -4.20 14.96 1.15
C TYR A 19 -3.66 16.09 0.27
N ASP A 20 -4.47 17.10 -0.05
CA ASP A 20 -4.10 18.24 -0.90
C ASP A 20 -3.32 19.26 -0.06
N HIS A 21 -2.13 18.87 0.37
CA HIS A 21 -1.23 19.76 1.10
C HIS A 21 -0.20 20.34 0.13
N PRO A 22 0.01 21.68 0.07
CA PRO A 22 0.89 22.31 -0.91
C PRO A 22 2.37 21.91 -0.81
N LYS A 23 2.77 21.29 0.31
CA LYS A 23 4.11 20.69 0.49
C LYS A 23 4.22 19.24 -0.01
N VAL A 24 3.10 18.57 -0.30
CA VAL A 24 3.08 17.25 -0.92
C VAL A 24 3.25 17.49 -2.42
N SER A 25 4.45 17.14 -2.92
CA SER A 25 4.90 17.30 -4.30
C SER A 25 4.04 16.48 -5.29
N PRO A 26 4.25 16.54 -6.62
CA PRO A 26 3.31 15.96 -7.59
C PRO A 26 3.01 14.48 -7.30
N VAL A 27 1.72 14.15 -7.21
CA VAL A 27 1.25 12.79 -6.91
C VAL A 27 1.15 11.95 -8.18
N GLY A 28 1.68 10.73 -8.14
CA GLY A 28 1.44 9.71 -9.16
C GLY A 28 0.25 8.83 -8.77
N MET A 29 -0.51 8.36 -9.75
CA MET A 29 -1.60 7.41 -9.53
C MET A 29 -1.30 6.10 -10.26
N LYS A 30 -1.55 4.96 -9.60
CA LYS A 30 -1.59 3.65 -10.24
C LYS A 30 -3.05 3.24 -10.40
N VAL A 31 -3.50 2.95 -11.61
CA VAL A 31 -4.91 2.68 -11.91
C VAL A 31 -5.08 1.38 -12.68
N ILE A 32 -5.96 0.51 -12.20
CA ILE A 32 -6.41 -0.67 -12.95
C ILE A 32 -7.68 -0.29 -13.70
N GLN A 33 -7.53 0.04 -14.98
CA GLN A 33 -8.62 0.59 -15.80
C GLN A 33 -9.72 -0.43 -16.10
N THR A 34 -9.39 -1.72 -16.05
CA THR A 34 -10.28 -2.84 -16.41
C THR A 34 -11.22 -3.28 -15.30
N LEU A 35 -11.17 -2.67 -14.10
CA LEU A 35 -12.08 -3.03 -13.01
C LEU A 35 -13.52 -2.65 -13.35
N SER A 36 -14.45 -3.59 -13.16
CA SER A 36 -15.88 -3.31 -13.19
C SER A 36 -16.32 -2.53 -11.94
N ASP A 37 -17.49 -1.90 -12.00
CA ASP A 37 -18.03 -1.16 -10.85
C ASP A 37 -18.26 -2.07 -9.64
N ALA A 38 -18.71 -3.30 -9.87
CA ALA A 38 -18.85 -4.30 -8.82
C ALA A 38 -17.51 -4.64 -8.14
N GLN A 39 -16.43 -4.76 -8.92
CA GLN A 39 -15.09 -4.99 -8.38
C GLN A 39 -14.56 -3.79 -7.59
N ARG A 40 -14.78 -2.57 -8.09
CA ARG A 40 -14.42 -1.34 -7.37
C ARG A 40 -15.14 -1.27 -6.03
N GLN A 41 -16.44 -1.56 -6.02
CA GLN A 41 -17.23 -1.59 -4.79
C GLN A 41 -16.73 -2.66 -3.82
N ALA A 42 -16.41 -3.86 -4.30
CA ALA A 42 -15.88 -4.94 -3.46
C ALA A 42 -14.55 -4.55 -2.78
N ILE A 43 -13.64 -3.88 -3.51
CA ILE A 43 -12.37 -3.38 -2.94
C ILE A 43 -12.63 -2.35 -1.84
N CYS A 44 -13.56 -1.41 -2.07
CA CYS A 44 -13.93 -0.42 -1.07
C CYS A 44 -14.55 -1.07 0.18
N SER A 45 -15.42 -2.07 0.00
CA SER A 45 -16.00 -2.83 1.10
C SER A 45 -14.93 -3.58 1.91
N ALA A 46 -14.00 -4.27 1.25
CA ALA A 46 -12.89 -4.95 1.92
C ALA A 46 -12.00 -3.98 2.72
N GLY A 47 -11.76 -2.77 2.20
CA GLY A 47 -11.04 -1.73 2.94
C GLY A 47 -11.80 -1.24 4.19
N ALA A 48 -13.13 -1.16 4.11
CA ALA A 48 -13.97 -0.80 5.26
C ALA A 48 -14.00 -1.91 6.33
N GLU A 49 -14.03 -3.18 5.92
CA GLU A 49 -13.94 -4.34 6.82
C GLU A 49 -12.59 -4.36 7.57
N LEU A 50 -11.47 -4.11 6.87
CA LEU A 50 -10.15 -4.01 7.50
C LEU A 50 -10.09 -2.92 8.58
N ARG A 51 -10.78 -1.81 8.37
CA ARG A 51 -10.93 -0.77 9.40
C ARG A 51 -11.73 -1.29 10.60
N GLU A 52 -12.83 -1.98 10.36
CA GLU A 52 -13.72 -2.51 11.40
C GLU A 52 -13.06 -3.63 12.22
N GLU A 53 -12.17 -4.41 11.60
CA GLU A 53 -11.32 -5.40 12.27
C GLU A 53 -10.26 -4.78 13.21
N GLY A 54 -10.15 -3.45 13.22
CA GLY A 54 -9.33 -2.72 14.19
C GLY A 54 -7.84 -2.73 13.89
N TYR A 55 -7.46 -2.90 12.62
CA TYR A 55 -6.07 -2.79 12.18
C TYR A 55 -5.49 -1.40 12.50
N SER A 56 -4.21 -1.40 12.90
CA SER A 56 -3.44 -0.18 13.19
C SER A 56 -2.33 0.03 12.17
N TYR A 57 -1.84 1.26 12.07
CA TYR A 57 -0.74 1.59 11.18
C TYR A 57 0.57 0.99 11.68
N ASP A 58 1.26 0.29 10.80
CA ASP A 58 2.49 -0.40 11.12
C ASP A 58 3.72 0.52 11.08
N LEU A 59 3.84 1.41 12.08
CA LEU A 59 5.01 2.26 12.22
C LEU A 59 6.31 1.45 12.39
N PRO A 60 6.35 0.34 13.17
CA PRO A 60 7.52 -0.54 13.21
C PRO A 60 7.87 -1.15 11.84
N GLY A 61 6.89 -1.34 10.96
CA GLY A 61 7.07 -1.81 9.59
C GLY A 61 8.10 -1.01 8.80
N LEU A 62 8.19 0.30 8.99
CA LEU A 62 9.23 1.13 8.38
C LEU A 62 10.64 0.73 8.82
N VAL A 63 10.80 0.40 10.11
CA VAL A 63 12.09 -0.02 10.67
C VAL A 63 12.42 -1.45 10.20
N ARG A 64 11.42 -2.33 10.10
CA ARG A 64 11.61 -3.67 9.56
C ARG A 64 12.06 -3.63 8.11
N GLU A 65 11.43 -2.79 7.29
CA GLU A 65 11.83 -2.58 5.90
C GLU A 65 13.26 -2.03 5.80
N LEU A 66 13.61 -1.04 6.62
CA LEU A 66 14.97 -0.51 6.66
C LEU A 66 16.00 -1.58 7.07
N ALA A 67 15.70 -2.41 8.07
CA ALA A 67 16.58 -3.50 8.50
C ALA A 67 16.74 -4.56 7.40
N HIS A 68 15.68 -4.86 6.66
CA HIS A 68 15.73 -5.77 5.54
C HIS A 68 16.62 -5.21 4.41
N LEU A 69 16.40 -3.96 4.00
CA LEU A 69 17.16 -3.32 2.92
C LEU A 69 18.64 -3.12 3.26
N CYS A 70 18.97 -2.71 4.49
CA CYS A 70 20.34 -2.40 4.88
C CYS A 70 21.13 -3.62 5.36
N LEU A 71 20.49 -4.59 6.00
CA LEU A 71 21.16 -5.69 6.72
C LEU A 71 20.74 -7.08 6.23
N GLY A 72 19.73 -7.18 5.35
CA GLY A 72 19.16 -8.46 4.93
C GLY A 72 18.40 -9.20 6.04
N ILE A 73 18.03 -8.50 7.13
CA ILE A 73 17.38 -9.11 8.29
C ILE A 73 15.86 -9.03 8.10
N SER A 74 15.20 -10.18 8.04
CA SER A 74 13.74 -10.27 8.07
C SER A 74 13.23 -10.25 9.50
N ILE A 75 12.49 -9.20 9.87
CA ILE A 75 11.81 -9.08 11.16
C ILE A 75 10.32 -9.36 10.90
N PRO A 76 9.68 -10.28 11.65
CA PRO A 76 8.26 -10.58 11.45
C PRO A 76 7.38 -9.37 11.79
N ALA A 77 6.28 -9.23 11.06
CA ALA A 77 5.26 -8.23 11.36
C ALA A 77 4.45 -8.60 12.60
N GLU A 78 4.01 -7.59 13.36
CA GLU A 78 3.05 -7.83 14.44
C GLU A 78 1.65 -8.07 13.86
N PRO A 79 0.83 -8.92 14.51
CA PRO A 79 -0.55 -9.13 14.10
C PRO A 79 -1.35 -7.82 14.09
N HIS A 80 -2.32 -7.73 13.17
CA HIS A 80 -3.22 -6.57 13.05
C HIS A 80 -2.54 -5.22 12.81
N MET A 81 -1.32 -5.23 12.27
CA MET A 81 -0.65 -4.03 11.80
C MET A 81 -0.47 -4.07 10.28
N LEU A 82 -0.88 -2.99 9.62
CA LEU A 82 -0.71 -2.84 8.17
C LEU A 82 0.01 -1.54 7.87
N PHE A 83 1.07 -1.64 7.07
CA PHE A 83 1.62 -0.49 6.38
C PHE A 83 0.68 -0.08 5.23
N CYS A 84 0.82 1.12 4.67
CA CYS A 84 -0.13 1.63 3.67
C CYS A 84 -0.22 0.74 2.42
N SER A 85 0.92 0.21 1.95
CA SER A 85 0.99 -0.73 0.83
C SER A 85 0.38 -2.08 1.18
N ALA A 86 0.68 -2.62 2.37
CA ALA A 86 0.08 -3.86 2.86
C ALA A 86 -1.46 -3.75 2.95
N PHE A 87 -1.98 -2.61 3.42
CA PHE A 87 -3.41 -2.32 3.42
C PHE A 87 -4.01 -2.35 2.00
N CYS A 88 -3.35 -1.68 1.04
CA CYS A 88 -3.80 -1.72 -0.36
C CYS A 88 -3.79 -3.15 -0.92
N GLN A 89 -2.70 -3.90 -0.72
CA GLN A 89 -2.60 -5.28 -1.16
C GLN A 89 -3.71 -6.15 -0.56
N GLU A 90 -3.94 -6.06 0.76
CA GLU A 90 -4.94 -6.87 1.46
C GLU A 90 -6.36 -6.57 0.98
N ALA A 91 -6.72 -5.28 0.85
CA ALA A 91 -8.04 -4.89 0.38
C ALA A 91 -8.32 -5.42 -1.04
N TYR A 92 -7.33 -5.37 -1.93
CA TYR A 92 -7.47 -5.92 -3.28
C TYR A 92 -7.53 -7.45 -3.29
N ARG A 93 -6.70 -8.13 -2.49
CA ARG A 93 -6.68 -9.59 -2.39
C ARG A 93 -7.99 -10.14 -1.82
N ARG A 94 -8.54 -9.53 -0.77
CA ARG A 94 -9.84 -9.94 -0.21
C ARG A 94 -10.97 -9.80 -1.21
N ALA A 95 -10.97 -8.72 -1.98
CA ALA A 95 -12.04 -8.43 -2.93
C ALA A 95 -11.97 -9.28 -4.21
N LEU A 96 -10.75 -9.56 -4.72
CA LEU A 96 -10.55 -10.13 -6.06
C LEU A 96 -9.79 -11.47 -6.04
N GLY A 97 -9.43 -11.99 -4.87
CA GLY A 97 -8.52 -13.13 -4.73
C GLY A 97 -7.10 -12.81 -5.19
N GLU A 98 -6.36 -13.82 -5.63
CA GLU A 98 -5.01 -13.66 -6.19
C GLU A 98 -4.98 -12.71 -7.39
N ALA A 99 -6.09 -12.62 -8.13
CA ALA A 99 -6.21 -11.67 -9.21
C ALA A 99 -6.18 -10.23 -8.72
N GLY A 100 -6.28 -9.93 -7.42
CA GLY A 100 -6.10 -8.60 -6.84
C GLY A 100 -4.65 -8.24 -6.55
N ASP A 101 -3.73 -9.21 -6.59
CA ASP A 101 -2.39 -9.03 -6.06
C ASP A 101 -1.50 -8.14 -6.94
N PHE A 102 -0.81 -7.19 -6.29
CA PHE A 102 0.28 -6.45 -6.91
C PHE A 102 1.61 -7.20 -6.78
N ALA A 103 1.80 -7.91 -5.65
CA ALA A 103 3.00 -8.68 -5.32
C ALA A 103 2.64 -10.11 -4.86
N PRO A 104 2.22 -11.01 -5.78
CA PRO A 104 1.67 -12.33 -5.43
C PRO A 104 2.69 -13.26 -4.74
N ARG A 105 3.99 -12.98 -4.86
CA ARG A 105 5.07 -13.78 -4.26
C ARG A 105 5.42 -13.35 -2.83
N HIS A 106 4.87 -12.23 -2.37
CA HIS A 106 5.18 -11.67 -1.05
C HIS A 106 4.05 -11.98 -0.08
N ALA A 107 4.40 -12.15 1.20
CA ALA A 107 3.40 -12.04 2.25
C ALA A 107 2.84 -10.62 2.26
N VAL A 108 1.56 -10.46 2.57
CA VAL A 108 0.86 -9.16 2.51
C VAL A 108 1.55 -8.10 3.37
N THR A 109 2.00 -8.50 4.56
CA THR A 109 2.68 -7.63 5.52
C THR A 109 4.03 -7.11 5.04
N ASP A 110 4.59 -7.76 4.02
CA ASP A 110 5.91 -7.47 3.48
C ASP A 110 5.81 -6.73 2.13
N VAL A 111 4.59 -6.46 1.65
CA VAL A 111 4.39 -5.69 0.42
C VAL A 111 4.74 -4.24 0.66
N THR A 112 5.70 -3.74 -0.10
CA THR A 112 6.21 -2.36 -0.06
C THR A 112 5.44 -1.44 -1.02
N PRO A 113 5.56 -0.11 -0.88
CA PRO A 113 5.03 0.82 -1.88
C PRO A 113 5.61 0.59 -3.29
N ASP A 114 6.89 0.19 -3.37
CA ASP A 114 7.58 -0.06 -4.64
C ASP A 114 7.03 -1.31 -5.34
N ASP A 115 6.69 -2.36 -4.59
CA ASP A 115 6.03 -3.55 -5.13
C ASP A 115 4.72 -3.18 -5.84
N ILE A 116 3.93 -2.29 -5.24
CA ILE A 116 2.69 -1.78 -5.86
C ILE A 116 3.03 -0.92 -7.08
N TRP A 117 3.91 0.07 -6.92
CA TRP A 117 4.19 1.06 -7.95
C TRP A 117 4.83 0.44 -9.20
N TYR A 118 5.75 -0.50 -9.05
CA TYR A 118 6.47 -1.17 -10.13
C TYR A 118 5.86 -2.50 -10.56
N SER A 119 4.80 -2.99 -9.91
CA SER A 119 4.06 -4.17 -10.37
C SER A 119 3.63 -4.06 -11.84
N ALA A 120 3.49 -5.20 -12.52
CA ALA A 120 2.91 -5.24 -13.86
C ALA A 120 1.40 -4.88 -13.88
N ARG A 121 0.76 -4.79 -12.71
CA ARG A 121 -0.68 -4.64 -12.57
C ARG A 121 -1.10 -3.18 -12.62
N GLY A 122 -1.92 -2.81 -13.60
CA GLY A 122 -2.43 -1.45 -13.77
C GLY A 122 -1.44 -0.51 -14.45
N VAL A 123 -1.90 0.72 -14.70
CA VAL A 123 -1.16 1.74 -15.45
C VAL A 123 -0.77 2.89 -14.52
N ARG A 124 0.47 3.38 -14.65
CA ARG A 124 0.95 4.56 -13.94
C ARG A 124 0.50 5.82 -14.68
N LEU A 125 -0.20 6.70 -13.99
CA LEU A 125 -0.59 8.03 -14.43
C LEU A 125 0.23 9.04 -13.64
N LEU A 126 1.02 9.84 -14.33
CA LEU A 126 1.80 10.92 -13.74
C LEU A 126 1.13 12.25 -14.08
N PRO A 127 1.30 13.29 -13.22
CA PRO A 127 0.87 14.63 -13.58
C PRO A 127 1.51 15.04 -14.90
N ARG A 128 0.74 15.74 -15.75
CA ARG A 128 1.24 16.23 -17.06
C ARG A 128 2.59 16.94 -16.86
N GLY A 129 3.64 16.45 -17.53
CA GLY A 129 5.00 16.99 -17.45
C GLY A 129 6.02 16.10 -16.73
N LEU A 130 5.59 15.09 -15.95
CA LEU A 130 6.51 14.07 -15.41
C LEU A 130 6.61 12.89 -16.38
N THR A 131 7.71 12.83 -17.14
CA THR A 131 8.10 11.63 -17.90
C THR A 131 9.08 10.81 -17.05
N VAL A 132 8.66 9.66 -16.54
CA VAL A 132 9.61 8.68 -16.00
C VAL A 132 10.27 7.99 -17.19
N ARG A 133 11.50 8.38 -17.51
CA ARG A 133 12.36 7.59 -18.39
C ARG A 133 12.73 6.32 -17.62
N MET A 134 12.06 5.22 -17.95
CA MET A 134 12.56 3.90 -17.60
C MET A 134 13.73 3.64 -18.56
N GLU A 135 14.95 3.97 -18.17
CA GLU A 135 16.12 3.43 -18.87
C GLU A 135 16.17 1.93 -18.54
N GLY A 136 15.75 1.11 -19.51
CA GLY A 136 15.85 -0.33 -19.44
C GLY A 136 17.32 -0.72 -19.35
N GLY A 137 17.75 -1.15 -18.17
CA GLY A 137 18.95 -1.95 -18.01
C GLY A 137 18.71 -3.33 -18.61
N ALA A 138 19.04 -3.48 -19.88
CA ALA A 138 19.39 -4.78 -20.42
C ALA A 138 20.80 -5.11 -19.92
N SER A 139 20.90 -6.14 -19.10
CA SER A 139 22.11 -6.94 -18.89
C SER A 139 21.71 -8.33 -18.47
#